data_AF-A0A7S3UFC4-F1
#
_entry.id   AF-A0A7S3UFC4-F1
#
_cell.length_a   1.000
_cell.length_b   1.000
_cell.length_c   1.000
_cell.angle_alpha   90.00
_cell.angle_beta   90.00
_cell.angle_gamma   90.00
#
_symmetry.space_group_name_H-M   'P 1'
#
loop_
_entity.id
_entity.type
_entity.pdbx_description
1 polymer ?
#
loop_
_entity_poly.entity_id
_entity_poly.type
_entity_poly.pdbx_seq_one_letter_code
_entity_poly.pdbx_strand_id
1 'polypeptide(L)'
;MADAPPDPTRLFRVRRTVAQMLNDRGYLVPQKELDMTREDFVQPPPEGFGLAPRSEDLTILVPRKDGSSEQMFVFFPEEVKVGVKTIKTYAERMKSENVGRAILVAKSALTPFAKQCLQEMQPKYIVELFLESELLVNITQHTLVPKHQLLSEEDKRALLSRYKVKESQLPRIQISDPVARYYGLQRGQVVRIVRPSETAGRYVTYRLCI
;
A
#
# COMPACT_ATOMS: atom_id res chain seq x y z
N MET A 1 -1.44 15.85 28.00
CA MET A 1 -2.15 16.51 26.89
C MET A 1 -3.12 15.48 26.34
N ALA A 2 -4.42 15.68 26.57
CA ALA A 2 -5.44 14.76 26.11
C ALA A 2 -5.45 14.73 24.58
N ASP A 3 -5.45 13.51 24.02
CA ASP A 3 -5.46 13.23 22.59
C ASP A 3 -6.70 13.89 21.97
N ALA A 4 -6.49 14.86 21.06
CA ALA A 4 -7.60 15.43 20.31
C ALA A 4 -8.27 14.32 19.47
N PRO A 5 -9.61 14.34 19.30
CA PRO A 5 -10.28 13.37 18.47
C PRO A 5 -9.68 13.38 17.05
N PRO A 6 -9.50 12.21 16.41
CA PRO A 6 -8.87 12.12 15.10
C PRO A 6 -9.63 13.00 14.10
N ASP A 7 -8.91 13.87 13.39
CA ASP A 7 -9.52 14.73 12.36
C ASP A 7 -10.16 13.84 11.28
N PRO A 8 -11.50 13.83 11.15
CA PRO A 8 -12.19 12.93 10.23
C PRO A 8 -11.83 13.24 8.77
N THR A 9 -11.41 14.47 8.47
CA THR A 9 -10.95 14.89 7.15
C THR A 9 -9.63 14.22 6.79
N ARG A 10 -8.73 14.12 7.77
CA ARG A 10 -7.42 13.50 7.61
C ARG A 10 -7.58 12.00 7.37
N LEU A 11 -8.41 11.35 8.19
CA LEU A 11 -8.71 9.92 8.07
C LEU A 11 -9.35 9.58 6.71
N PHE A 12 -10.30 10.40 6.25
CA PHE A 12 -10.91 10.27 4.93
C PHE A 12 -9.86 10.27 3.81
N ARG A 13 -8.93 11.23 3.83
CA ARG A 13 -7.87 11.33 2.81
C ARG A 13 -6.98 10.10 2.80
N VAL A 14 -6.56 9.64 3.98
CA VAL A 14 -5.74 8.43 4.11
C VAL A 14 -6.49 7.22 3.55
N ARG A 15 -7.75 7.01 3.95
CA ARG A 15 -8.57 5.89 3.47
C ARG A 15 -8.74 5.93 1.95
N ARG A 16 -9.00 7.11 1.37
CA ARG A 16 -9.11 7.29 -0.07
C ARG A 16 -7.81 6.93 -0.79
N THR A 17 -6.66 7.38 -0.30
CA THR A 17 -5.35 7.03 -0.88
C THR A 17 -5.09 5.54 -0.78
N VAL A 18 -5.43 4.90 0.34
CA VAL A 18 -5.29 3.44 0.51
C VAL A 18 -6.18 2.69 -0.48
N ALA A 19 -7.45 3.08 -0.63
CA ALA A 19 -8.37 2.46 -1.58
C ALA A 19 -7.85 2.56 -3.03
N GLN A 20 -7.33 3.73 -3.41
CA GLN A 20 -6.67 3.94 -4.71
C GLN A 20 -5.42 3.05 -4.87
N MET A 21 -4.58 2.98 -3.84
CA MET A 21 -3.38 2.15 -3.83
C MET A 21 -3.71 0.66 -3.99
N LEU A 22 -4.71 0.16 -3.26
CA LEU A 22 -5.19 -1.22 -3.38
C LEU A 22 -5.70 -1.50 -4.80
N ASN A 23 -6.48 -0.58 -5.37
CA ASN A 23 -6.98 -0.70 -6.73
C ASN A 23 -5.84 -0.74 -7.77
N ASP A 24 -4.84 0.12 -7.63
CA ASP A 24 -3.66 0.19 -8.51
C ASP A 24 -2.76 -1.05 -8.40
N ARG A 25 -2.71 -1.67 -7.21
CA ARG A 25 -2.04 -2.96 -6.97
C ARG A 25 -2.82 -4.17 -7.51
N GLY A 26 -4.02 -3.96 -8.06
CA GLY A 26 -4.85 -5.02 -8.64
C GLY A 26 -5.70 -5.76 -7.60
N TYR A 27 -5.99 -5.17 -6.44
CA TYR A 27 -6.99 -5.70 -5.51
C TYR A 27 -8.39 -5.20 -5.86
N LEU A 28 -9.39 -6.01 -5.54
CA LEU A 28 -10.80 -5.72 -5.81
C LEU A 28 -11.31 -4.72 -4.77
N VAL A 29 -11.43 -3.46 -5.18
CA VAL A 29 -11.99 -2.37 -4.38
C VAL A 29 -13.32 -1.94 -5.01
N PRO A 30 -14.44 -1.92 -4.27
CA PRO A 30 -15.72 -1.47 -4.80
C PRO A 30 -15.65 -0.02 -5.27
N GLN A 31 -16.31 0.30 -6.38
CA GLN A 31 -16.30 1.65 -6.95
C GLN A 31 -16.88 2.69 -5.97
N LYS A 32 -17.87 2.30 -5.17
CA LYS A 32 -18.43 3.11 -4.08
C LYS A 32 -17.37 3.56 -3.07
N GLU A 33 -16.34 2.76 -2.80
CA GLU A 33 -15.25 3.16 -1.90
C GLU A 33 -14.26 4.13 -2.56
N LEU A 34 -14.06 4.02 -3.88
CA LEU A 34 -13.17 4.91 -4.64
C LEU A 34 -13.79 6.30 -4.85
N ASP A 35 -15.10 6.34 -5.07
CA ASP A 35 -15.88 7.55 -5.36
C ASP A 35 -16.50 8.16 -4.09
N MET A 36 -16.22 7.60 -2.91
CA MET A 36 -16.74 8.08 -1.63
C MET A 36 -16.38 9.55 -1.40
N THR A 37 -17.38 10.37 -1.10
CA THR A 37 -17.16 11.79 -0.80
C THR A 37 -16.80 12.01 0.66
N ARG A 38 -16.24 13.19 0.98
CA ARG A 38 -15.95 13.57 2.36
C ARG A 38 -17.23 13.61 3.20
N GLU A 39 -18.32 14.10 2.61
CA GLU A 39 -19.61 14.25 3.29
C GLU A 39 -20.16 12.88 3.67
N ASP A 40 -20.14 11.93 2.74
CA ASP A 40 -20.58 10.54 2.99
C ASP A 40 -19.74 9.84 4.08
N PHE A 41 -18.46 10.19 4.20
CA PHE A 41 -17.57 9.60 5.20
C PHE A 41 -17.76 10.20 6.60
N VAL A 42 -18.09 11.49 6.69
CA VAL A 42 -18.27 12.21 7.96
C VAL A 42 -19.68 12.02 8.51
N GLN A 43 -20.66 11.75 7.65
CA GLN A 43 -22.01 11.47 8.12
C GLN A 43 -22.03 10.18 8.95
N PRO A 44 -22.70 10.20 10.13
CA PRO A 44 -22.90 8.98 10.89
C PRO A 44 -23.67 7.97 10.01
N PRO A 45 -23.35 6.67 10.10
CA PRO A 45 -24.15 5.66 9.43
C PRO A 45 -25.64 5.82 9.82
N PRO A 46 -26.59 5.50 8.93
CA PRO A 46 -28.01 5.68 9.18
C PRO A 46 -28.42 5.06 10.52
N GLU A 47 -29.36 5.72 11.21
CA GLU A 47 -29.80 5.42 12.58
C GLU A 47 -29.94 3.91 12.84
N GLY A 48 -29.10 3.37 13.73
CA GLY A 48 -29.10 1.96 14.12
C GLY A 48 -27.72 1.29 14.17
N PHE A 49 -26.70 1.89 13.54
CA PHE A 49 -25.30 1.49 13.71
C PHE A 49 -24.59 2.54 14.58
N GLY A 50 -24.03 2.12 15.72
CA GLY A 50 -23.48 2.99 16.77
C GLY A 50 -22.32 3.91 16.36
N LEU A 51 -21.79 4.61 17.37
CA LEU A 51 -20.61 5.50 17.44
C LEU A 51 -19.72 5.60 16.18
N ALA A 52 -19.27 6.84 15.89
CA ALA A 52 -18.30 7.19 14.85
C ALA A 52 -17.25 6.08 14.58
N PRO A 53 -16.94 5.78 13.30
CA PRO A 53 -16.15 4.61 12.93
C PRO A 53 -14.84 4.55 13.73
N ARG A 54 -14.67 3.51 14.54
CA ARG A 54 -13.44 3.27 15.28
C ARG A 54 -12.36 2.81 14.31
N SER A 55 -11.08 2.96 14.64
CA SER A 55 -10.04 2.58 13.67
C SER A 55 -10.02 1.07 13.40
N GLU A 56 -10.55 0.25 14.31
CA GLU A 56 -10.74 -1.18 14.10
C GLU A 56 -11.80 -1.50 13.02
N ASP A 57 -12.85 -0.67 12.88
CA ASP A 57 -13.89 -0.78 11.85
C ASP A 57 -13.39 -0.38 10.45
N LEU A 58 -12.18 0.18 10.37
CA LEU A 58 -11.50 0.53 9.13
C LEU A 58 -10.63 -0.61 8.60
N THR A 59 -10.59 -1.76 9.27
CA THR A 59 -9.79 -2.90 8.80
C THR A 59 -10.36 -3.39 7.48
N ILE A 60 -9.57 -3.29 6.41
CA ILE A 60 -9.98 -3.69 5.06
C ILE A 60 -9.39 -5.07 4.77
N LEU A 61 -10.22 -6.01 4.32
CA LEU A 61 -9.78 -7.27 3.72
C LEU A 61 -10.23 -7.28 2.27
N VAL A 62 -9.28 -7.26 1.34
CA VAL A 62 -9.57 -7.24 -0.10
C VAL A 62 -8.92 -8.42 -0.82
N PRO A 63 -9.67 -9.16 -1.67
CA PRO A 63 -9.09 -10.17 -2.54
C PRO A 63 -8.45 -9.55 -3.78
N ARG A 64 -7.59 -10.29 -4.47
CA ARG A 64 -7.07 -9.89 -5.79
C ARG A 64 -8.17 -9.91 -6.86
N LYS A 65 -8.01 -9.08 -7.89
CA LYS A 65 -8.90 -9.03 -9.07
C LYS A 65 -8.72 -10.22 -10.02
N ASP A 66 -7.54 -10.82 -10.04
CA ASP A 66 -7.19 -11.92 -10.95
C ASP A 66 -7.75 -13.28 -10.51
N GLY A 67 -8.51 -13.31 -9.40
CA GLY A 67 -9.10 -14.53 -8.87
C GLY A 67 -8.12 -15.40 -8.10
N SER A 68 -6.88 -14.95 -7.86
CA SER A 68 -5.98 -15.65 -6.95
C SER A 68 -6.53 -15.67 -5.52
N SER A 69 -6.17 -16.71 -4.76
CA SER A 69 -6.50 -16.80 -3.34
C SER A 69 -5.72 -15.81 -2.46
N GLU A 70 -4.89 -14.96 -3.06
CA GLU A 70 -4.17 -13.92 -2.35
C GLU A 70 -5.15 -12.82 -1.91
N GLN A 71 -5.12 -12.53 -0.62
CA GLN A 71 -5.84 -11.41 -0.02
C GLN A 71 -4.85 -10.45 0.63
N MET A 72 -5.32 -9.24 0.91
CA MET A 72 -4.55 -8.21 1.60
C MET A 72 -5.35 -7.61 2.73
N PHE A 73 -4.75 -7.58 3.92
CA PHE A 73 -5.25 -6.81 5.04
C PHE A 73 -4.75 -5.37 5.01
N VAL A 74 -5.56 -4.44 5.49
CA VAL A 74 -5.12 -3.10 5.88
C VAL A 74 -5.54 -2.85 7.33
N PHE A 75 -4.57 -2.60 8.21
CA PHE A 75 -4.79 -2.33 9.63
C PHE A 75 -4.57 -0.84 9.95
N PHE A 76 -5.46 -0.28 10.75
CA PHE A 76 -5.40 1.09 11.28
C PHE A 76 -5.35 1.05 12.81
N PRO A 77 -4.16 0.92 13.43
CA PRO A 77 -4.02 0.98 14.87
C PRO A 77 -4.48 2.33 15.43
N GLU A 78 -5.26 2.31 16.52
CA GLU A 78 -5.68 3.52 17.23
C GLU A 78 -4.51 4.18 17.98
N GLU A 79 -3.58 3.36 18.46
CA GLU A 79 -2.42 3.75 19.24
C GLU A 79 -1.48 4.68 18.45
N VAL A 80 -1.07 5.79 19.06
CA VAL A 80 -0.08 6.69 18.43
C VAL A 80 1.25 5.98 18.19
N LYS A 81 1.72 5.19 19.18
CA LYS A 81 2.94 4.38 19.10
C LYS A 81 2.58 2.91 19.17
N VAL A 82 2.68 2.23 18.03
CA VAL A 82 2.37 0.81 17.92
C VAL A 82 3.44 -0.04 18.62
N GLY A 83 3.00 -0.86 19.57
CA GLY A 83 3.83 -1.80 20.32
C GLY A 83 3.84 -3.22 19.75
N VAL A 84 4.63 -4.10 20.37
CA VAL A 84 4.75 -5.52 19.99
C VAL A 84 3.43 -6.27 20.21
N LYS A 85 2.67 -5.91 21.24
CA LYS A 85 1.39 -6.56 21.57
C LYS A 85 0.40 -6.46 20.41
N THR A 86 0.22 -5.25 19.87
CA THR A 86 -0.67 -4.95 18.75
C THR A 86 -0.28 -5.72 17.49
N ILE A 87 1.03 -5.79 17.20
CA ILE A 87 1.54 -6.55 16.06
C ILE A 87 1.23 -8.03 16.20
N LYS A 88 1.43 -8.61 17.39
CA LYS A 88 1.11 -10.02 17.64
C LYS A 88 -0.37 -10.30 17.42
N THR A 89 -1.25 -9.42 17.89
CA THR A 89 -2.69 -9.53 17.64
C THR A 89 -3.02 -9.49 16.15
N TYR A 90 -2.40 -8.61 15.36
CA TYR A 90 -2.59 -8.59 13.91
C TYR A 90 -2.00 -9.83 13.22
N ALA A 91 -0.86 -10.33 13.67
CA ALA A 91 -0.26 -11.56 13.15
C ALA A 91 -1.15 -12.79 13.40
N GLU A 92 -1.82 -12.86 14.56
CA GLU A 92 -2.80 -13.89 14.87
C GLU A 92 -4.02 -13.81 13.94
N ARG A 93 -4.54 -12.60 13.68
CA ARG A 93 -5.63 -12.38 12.71
C ARG A 93 -5.22 -12.76 11.28
N MET A 94 -4.01 -12.40 10.86
CA MET A 94 -3.47 -12.81 9.55
C MET A 94 -3.37 -14.34 9.45
N LYS A 95 -2.97 -15.01 10.54
CA LYS A 95 -2.89 -16.47 10.60
C LYS A 95 -4.25 -17.15 10.54
N SER A 96 -5.26 -16.64 11.24
CA SER A 96 -6.61 -17.23 11.27
C SER A 96 -7.29 -17.15 9.91
N GLU A 97 -7.11 -16.04 9.20
CA GLU A 97 -7.69 -15.80 7.88
C GLU A 97 -6.79 -16.26 6.73
N ASN A 98 -5.64 -16.88 7.05
CA ASN A 98 -4.64 -17.36 6.09
C ASN A 98 -4.18 -16.29 5.07
N VAL A 99 -3.95 -15.07 5.55
CA VAL A 99 -3.53 -13.93 4.74
C VAL A 99 -2.04 -13.67 4.91
N GLY A 100 -1.28 -13.73 3.81
CA GLY A 100 0.18 -13.54 3.83
C GLY A 100 0.66 -12.08 3.78
N ARG A 101 -0.19 -11.14 3.35
CA ARG A 101 0.18 -9.73 3.13
C ARG A 101 -0.73 -8.77 3.88
N ALA A 102 -0.13 -7.78 4.53
CA ALA A 102 -0.87 -6.71 5.18
C ALA A 102 -0.19 -5.35 5.00
N ILE A 103 -0.99 -4.29 5.06
CA ILE A 103 -0.56 -2.90 5.15
C ILE A 103 -0.91 -2.41 6.55
N LEU A 104 0.04 -1.82 7.25
CA LEU A 104 -0.14 -1.21 8.56
C LEU A 104 0.00 0.31 8.41
N VAL A 105 -1.08 1.04 8.69
CA VAL A 105 -1.12 2.51 8.62
C VAL A 105 -1.00 3.09 10.03
N ALA A 106 0.19 3.54 10.40
CA ALA A 106 0.48 4.03 11.74
C ALA A 106 0.47 5.57 11.81
N LYS A 107 0.02 6.13 12.93
CA LYS A 107 0.07 7.57 13.22
C LYS A 107 1.50 8.10 13.36
N SER A 108 2.39 7.29 13.94
CA SER A 108 3.81 7.61 14.13
C SER A 108 4.70 6.39 13.88
N ALA A 109 6.02 6.59 13.90
CA ALA A 109 6.97 5.50 13.72
C ALA A 109 6.82 4.43 14.82
N LEU A 110 6.87 3.15 14.42
CA LEU A 110 6.84 2.03 15.35
C LEU A 110 8.03 2.03 16.31
N THR A 111 7.80 1.42 17.48
CA THR A 111 8.87 1.11 18.43
C THR A 111 9.90 0.16 17.79
N PRO A 112 11.20 0.24 18.17
CA PRO A 112 12.24 -0.63 17.59
C PRO A 112 11.92 -2.13 17.71
N PHE A 113 11.41 -2.56 18.86
CA PHE A 113 10.97 -3.95 19.10
C PHE A 113 9.81 -4.36 18.19
N ALA A 114 8.87 -3.45 17.94
CA ALA A 114 7.78 -3.69 17.02
C ALA A 114 8.29 -3.84 15.58
N LYS A 115 9.24 -3.01 15.14
CA LYS A 115 9.90 -3.15 13.82
C LYS A 115 10.64 -4.48 13.69
N GLN A 116 11.37 -4.89 14.73
CA GLN A 116 12.07 -6.18 14.77
C GLN A 116 11.08 -7.35 14.65
N CYS A 117 9.96 -7.29 15.37
CA CYS A 117 8.91 -8.31 15.28
C CYS A 117 8.33 -8.41 13.86
N LEU A 118 8.15 -7.30 13.13
CA LEU A 118 7.73 -7.34 11.72
C LEU A 118 8.77 -8.02 10.82
N GLN A 119 10.06 -7.84 11.09
CA GLN A 119 11.13 -8.48 10.32
C GLN A 119 11.22 -9.98 10.59
N GLU A 120 11.04 -10.40 11.85
CA GLU A 120 11.05 -11.83 12.24
C GLU A 120 9.88 -12.63 11.63
N MET A 121 8.79 -11.96 11.27
CA MET A 121 7.65 -12.61 10.61
C MET A 121 7.89 -12.89 9.11
N GLN A 122 8.91 -12.28 8.50
CA GLN A 122 9.28 -12.53 7.11
C GLN A 122 10.06 -13.85 6.98
N PRO A 123 9.94 -14.59 5.86
CA PRO A 123 9.18 -14.24 4.65
C PRO A 123 7.70 -14.67 4.69
N LYS A 124 7.25 -15.34 5.76
CA LYS A 124 5.91 -15.95 5.81
C LYS A 124 4.78 -14.92 5.81
N TYR A 125 4.93 -13.85 6.58
CA TYR A 125 3.99 -12.72 6.58
C TYR A 125 4.74 -11.45 6.22
N ILE A 126 4.22 -10.73 5.22
CA ILE A 126 4.79 -9.47 4.76
C ILE A 126 3.85 -8.35 5.21
N VAL A 127 4.34 -7.52 6.13
CA VAL A 127 3.62 -6.35 6.63
C VAL A 127 4.32 -5.09 6.16
N GLU A 128 3.65 -4.33 5.31
CA GLU A 128 4.13 -3.05 4.79
C GLU A 128 3.71 -1.92 5.73
N LEU A 129 4.66 -1.14 6.22
CA LEU A 129 4.39 0.02 7.06
C LEU A 129 4.17 1.26 6.21
N PHE A 130 3.14 2.04 6.50
CA PHE A 130 2.96 3.42 6.06
C PHE A 130 2.66 4.32 7.25
N LEU A 131 3.18 5.54 7.20
CA LEU A 131 2.72 6.59 8.11
C LEU A 131 1.48 7.23 7.52
N GLU A 132 0.50 7.57 8.36
CA GLU A 132 -0.67 8.33 7.93
C GLU A 132 -0.29 9.62 7.19
N SER A 133 0.79 10.29 7.62
CA SER A 133 1.30 11.50 6.97
C SER A 133 1.75 11.27 5.53
N GLU A 134 2.23 10.06 5.19
CA GLU A 134 2.65 9.68 3.83
C GLU A 134 1.44 9.46 2.91
N LEU A 135 0.28 9.13 3.48
CA LEU A 135 -0.93 8.74 2.74
C LEU A 135 -1.97 9.88 2.62
N LEU A 136 -1.67 11.06 3.16
CA LEU A 136 -2.56 12.23 3.06
C LEU A 136 -2.78 12.69 1.61
N VAL A 137 -1.78 12.46 0.76
CA VAL A 137 -1.78 12.84 -0.65
C VAL A 137 -1.29 11.65 -1.45
N ASN A 138 -2.02 11.27 -2.49
CA ASN A 138 -1.58 10.23 -3.39
C ASN A 138 -0.47 10.76 -4.32
N ILE A 139 0.77 10.35 -4.07
CA ILE A 139 1.94 10.77 -4.83
C ILE A 139 1.87 10.38 -6.31
N THR A 140 1.14 9.33 -6.68
CA THR A 140 1.09 8.85 -8.08
C THR A 140 0.26 9.78 -8.98
N GLN A 141 -0.56 10.65 -8.39
CA GLN A 141 -1.35 11.66 -9.10
C GLN A 141 -0.56 12.94 -9.37
N HIS A 142 0.65 13.06 -8.82
CA HIS A 142 1.47 14.24 -9.00
C HIS A 142 2.03 14.32 -10.43
N THR A 143 2.00 15.51 -11.04
CA THR A 143 2.42 15.73 -12.43
C THR A 143 3.84 15.26 -12.76
N LEU A 144 4.76 15.36 -11.79
CA LEU A 144 6.16 14.92 -11.96
C LEU A 144 6.35 13.40 -11.81
N VAL A 145 5.34 12.67 -11.35
CA VAL A 145 5.44 11.21 -11.14
C VAL A 145 4.87 10.49 -12.36
N PRO A 146 5.72 9.84 -13.18
CA PRO A 146 5.25 9.10 -14.34
C PRO A 146 4.51 7.82 -13.93
N LYS A 147 3.81 7.20 -14.91
CA LYS A 147 3.11 5.95 -14.66
C LYS A 147 4.10 4.79 -14.55
N HIS A 148 3.98 4.04 -13.46
CA HIS A 148 4.78 2.85 -13.16
C HIS A 148 3.89 1.61 -13.28
N GLN A 149 4.40 0.58 -13.95
CA GLN A 149 3.71 -0.69 -14.15
C GLN A 149 4.66 -1.83 -13.77
N LEU A 150 4.24 -2.69 -12.84
CA LEU A 150 4.98 -3.89 -12.49
C LEU A 150 4.98 -4.85 -13.68
N LEU A 151 6.15 -5.36 -14.07
CA LEU A 151 6.24 -6.40 -15.08
C LEU A 151 6.04 -7.78 -14.45
N SER A 152 5.40 -8.67 -15.20
CA SER A 152 5.38 -10.10 -14.88
C SER A 152 6.78 -10.72 -15.06
N GLU A 153 7.02 -11.88 -14.47
CA GLU A 153 8.29 -12.61 -14.68
C GLU A 153 8.46 -13.05 -16.15
N GLU A 154 7.36 -13.24 -16.88
CA GLU A 154 7.37 -13.50 -18.32
C GLU A 154 7.82 -12.27 -19.12
N ASP A 155 7.21 -11.11 -18.84
CA ASP A 155 7.58 -9.85 -19.49
C ASP A 155 9.01 -9.43 -19.16
N LYS A 156 9.45 -9.67 -17.92
CA LYS A 156 10.82 -9.43 -17.48
C LYS A 156 11.79 -10.29 -18.29
N ARG A 157 11.53 -11.59 -18.43
CA ARG A 157 12.38 -12.49 -19.26
C ARG A 157 12.39 -12.04 -20.72
N ALA A 158 11.22 -11.72 -21.29
CA ALA A 158 11.12 -11.23 -22.66
C ALA A 158 11.89 -9.93 -22.87
N LEU A 159 11.84 -9.00 -21.91
CA LEU A 159 12.60 -7.75 -21.93
C LEU A 159 14.11 -8.02 -21.98
N LEU A 160 14.62 -8.84 -21.06
CA LEU A 160 16.05 -9.16 -20.98
C LEU A 160 16.54 -9.85 -22.26
N SER A 161 15.75 -10.80 -22.79
CA SER A 161 16.05 -11.49 -24.05
C SER A 161 16.04 -10.55 -25.25
N ARG A 162 15.05 -9.66 -25.35
CA ARG A 162 14.91 -8.71 -26.47
C ARG A 162 16.09 -7.74 -26.55
N TYR A 163 16.51 -7.19 -25.42
CA TYR A 163 17.62 -6.22 -25.37
C TYR A 163 18.98 -6.90 -25.16
N LYS A 164 19.03 -8.21 -24.95
CA LYS A 164 20.24 -8.99 -24.65
C LYS A 164 21.04 -8.41 -23.48
N VAL A 165 20.33 -7.96 -22.44
CA VAL A 165 20.92 -7.36 -21.23
C VAL A 165 20.74 -8.27 -20.02
N LYS A 166 21.66 -8.15 -19.06
CA LYS A 166 21.56 -8.78 -17.74
C LYS A 166 20.78 -7.88 -16.79
N GLU A 167 20.15 -8.47 -15.77
CA GLU A 167 19.42 -7.72 -14.73
C GLU A 167 20.30 -6.64 -14.08
N SER A 168 21.57 -6.94 -13.84
CA SER A 168 22.53 -6.02 -13.23
C SER A 168 22.81 -4.74 -14.04
N GLN A 169 22.50 -4.75 -15.34
CA GLN A 169 22.68 -3.62 -16.25
C GLN A 169 21.46 -2.69 -16.29
N LEU A 170 20.32 -3.11 -15.70
CA LEU A 170 19.16 -2.25 -15.61
C LEU A 170 19.40 -1.12 -14.59
N PRO A 171 18.93 0.11 -14.88
CA PRO A 171 18.88 1.17 -13.89
C PRO A 171 18.11 0.73 -12.64
N ARG A 172 18.48 1.24 -11.47
CA ARG A 172 17.98 0.73 -10.20
C ARG A 172 16.94 1.67 -9.58
N ILE A 173 15.99 1.09 -8.85
CA ILE A 173 15.07 1.79 -7.96
C ILE A 173 15.17 1.16 -6.57
N GLN A 174 15.29 1.98 -5.53
CA GLN A 174 15.39 1.49 -4.15
C GLN A 174 14.02 1.02 -3.66
N ILE A 175 13.97 -0.04 -2.84
CA ILE A 175 12.73 -0.43 -2.14
C ILE A 175 12.16 0.70 -1.28
N SER A 176 13.03 1.55 -0.73
CA SER A 176 12.62 2.71 0.08
C SER A 176 12.02 3.85 -0.72
N ASP A 177 12.08 3.81 -2.06
CA ASP A 177 11.46 4.83 -2.92
C ASP A 177 9.95 4.90 -2.65
N PRO A 178 9.34 6.09 -2.51
CA PRO A 178 7.92 6.22 -2.24
C PRO A 178 7.02 5.50 -3.25
N VAL A 179 7.38 5.50 -4.53
CA VAL A 179 6.62 4.82 -5.58
C VAL A 179 6.85 3.30 -5.49
N ALA A 180 8.06 2.86 -5.16
CA ALA A 180 8.33 1.44 -4.94
C ALA A 180 7.51 0.89 -3.76
N ARG A 181 7.45 1.65 -2.65
CA ARG A 181 6.58 1.36 -1.51
C ARG A 181 5.11 1.37 -1.92
N TYR A 182 4.65 2.37 -2.67
CA TYR A 182 3.26 2.46 -3.13
C TYR A 182 2.80 1.21 -3.88
N TYR A 183 3.63 0.67 -4.78
CA TYR A 183 3.30 -0.56 -5.54
C TYR A 183 3.69 -1.86 -4.82
N GLY A 184 4.30 -1.80 -3.63
CA GLY A 184 4.73 -2.98 -2.89
C GLY A 184 5.86 -3.76 -3.57
N LEU A 185 6.74 -3.06 -4.30
CA LEU A 185 7.82 -3.69 -5.08
C LEU A 185 8.77 -4.50 -4.18
N GLN A 186 9.15 -5.68 -4.66
CA GLN A 186 10.09 -6.59 -4.03
C GLN A 186 11.43 -6.61 -4.78
N ARG A 187 12.50 -7.01 -4.09
CA ARG A 187 13.84 -7.15 -4.70
C ARG A 187 13.78 -8.05 -5.93
N GLY A 188 14.45 -7.63 -6.99
CA GLY A 188 14.52 -8.39 -8.24
C GLY A 188 13.36 -8.15 -9.20
N GLN A 189 12.29 -7.47 -8.78
CA GLN A 189 11.20 -7.09 -9.67
C GLN A 189 11.60 -5.92 -10.57
N VAL A 190 11.02 -5.88 -11.78
CA VAL A 190 11.27 -4.81 -12.75
C VAL A 190 10.00 -4.00 -12.96
N VAL A 191 10.14 -2.68 -12.89
CA VAL A 191 9.06 -1.75 -13.17
C VAL A 191 9.28 -1.08 -14.52
N ARG A 192 8.23 -1.05 -15.34
CA ARG A 192 8.14 -0.26 -16.57
C ARG A 192 7.63 1.12 -16.24
N ILE A 193 8.33 2.14 -16.71
CA ILE A 193 8.03 3.54 -16.47
C ILE A 193 7.73 4.19 -17.82
N VAL A 194 6.55 4.78 -17.95
CA VAL A 194 6.12 5.51 -19.15
C VAL A 194 6.01 6.98 -18.80
N ARG A 195 6.84 7.82 -19.44
CA ARG A 195 6.87 9.26 -19.21
C ARG A 195 6.67 10.05 -20.51
N PRO A 196 6.08 11.26 -20.44
CA PRO A 196 6.08 12.17 -21.59
C PRO A 196 7.52 12.56 -21.96
N SER A 197 7.76 12.77 -23.24
CA SER A 197 9.04 13.19 -23.78
C SER A 197 8.81 14.25 -24.86
N GLU A 198 9.52 15.36 -24.79
CA GLU A 198 9.38 16.45 -25.75
C GLU A 198 9.79 16.03 -27.17
N THR A 199 10.81 15.17 -27.28
CA THR A 199 11.34 14.73 -28.58
C THR A 199 10.60 13.53 -29.16
N ALA A 200 10.29 12.53 -28.32
CA ALA A 200 9.72 11.25 -28.77
C ALA A 200 8.20 11.13 -28.49
N GLY A 201 7.58 12.16 -27.91
CA GLY A 201 6.20 12.13 -27.38
C GLY A 201 6.09 11.29 -26.10
N ARG A 202 6.48 10.01 -26.15
CA ARG A 202 6.52 9.10 -25.00
C ARG A 202 7.84 8.37 -24.93
N TYR A 203 8.43 8.32 -23.74
CA TYR A 203 9.65 7.57 -23.45
C TYR A 203 9.35 6.44 -22.45
N VAL A 204 9.80 5.23 -22.78
CA VAL A 204 9.65 4.05 -21.94
C VAL A 204 11.01 3.68 -21.37
N THR A 205 11.07 3.47 -20.07
CA THR A 205 12.28 2.99 -19.38
C THR A 205 11.93 1.91 -18.37
N TYR A 206 12.93 1.14 -17.95
CA TYR A 206 12.77 0.00 -17.05
C TYR A 206 13.74 0.15 -15.89
N ARG A 207 13.27 -0.14 -14.68
CA ARG A 207 14.11 -0.12 -13.48
C ARG A 207 13.99 -1.41 -12.67
N LEU A 208 15.12 -1.91 -12.18
CA LEU A 208 15.21 -3.07 -11.29
C LEU A 208 15.11 -2.61 -9.82
N CYS A 209 14.23 -3.23 -9.05
CA CYS A 209 14.08 -2.96 -7.62
C CYS A 209 15.16 -3.65 -6.79
N ILE A 210 15.83 -2.89 -5.91
CA ILE A 210 16.92 -3.34 -5.04
C ILE A 210 16.72 -2.98 -3.57
#